data_AF-A0A918T628-F1
#
_entry.id   AF-A0A918T628-F1
#
_cell.length_a   1.000
_cell.length_b   1.000
_cell.length_c   1.000
_cell.angle_alpha   90.00
_cell.angle_beta   90.00
_cell.angle_gamma   90.00
#
_symmetry.space_group_name_H-M   'P 1'
#
loop_
_entity.id
_entity.type
_entity.pdbx_description
1 polymer ?
#
loop_
_entity_poly.entity_id
_entity_poly.type
_entity_poly.pdbx_seq_one_letter_code
_entity_poly.pdbx_strand_id
1 'polypeptide(L)'
;MTETTNTFFIPLDQAQVSLVAAVLHRAARDCRAVEAPGISANDRSVVTLGRMAARWAAISEREEHCDVVSLHGDRLYGVSLTPEEWYQVRAALSEYAARLTRAVGNPPSPHENRRQATRALLLVDRITEVITRD
;
A
#
# COMPACT_ATOMS: atom_id res chain seq x y z
N MET A 1 17.80 25.00 1.84
CA MET A 1 18.21 23.61 2.09
C MET A 1 17.13 22.73 1.49
N THR A 2 17.41 22.08 0.37
CA THR A 2 16.52 21.05 -0.18
C THR A 2 16.73 19.79 0.65
N GLU A 3 15.86 19.51 1.61
CA GLU A 3 15.76 18.17 2.17
C GLU A 3 15.55 17.22 1.00
N THR A 4 16.56 16.45 0.64
CA THR A 4 16.37 15.25 -0.16
C THR A 4 15.51 14.33 0.68
N THR A 5 14.20 14.39 0.48
CA THR A 5 13.28 13.43 1.08
C THR A 5 13.67 12.07 0.52
N ASN A 6 14.34 11.24 1.33
CA ASN A 6 14.70 9.89 0.93
C ASN A 6 13.41 9.18 0.53
N THR A 7 13.33 8.77 -0.74
CA THR A 7 12.20 8.00 -1.26
C THR A 7 12.70 6.65 -1.69
N PHE A 8 11.94 5.63 -1.34
CA PHE A 8 12.25 4.24 -1.65
C PHE A 8 11.35 3.79 -2.78
N PHE A 9 11.98 3.12 -3.75
CA PHE A 9 11.32 2.57 -4.92
C PHE A 9 11.12 1.07 -4.75
N ILE A 10 9.87 0.61 -4.82
CA ILE A 10 9.53 -0.82 -4.78
C ILE A 10 8.69 -1.13 -6.03
N PRO A 11 9.17 -1.98 -6.96
CA PRO A 11 8.42 -2.32 -8.16
C PRO A 11 7.35 -3.38 -7.85
N LEU A 12 6.08 -3.06 -8.04
CA LEU A 12 4.96 -3.94 -7.69
C LEU A 12 4.23 -4.44 -8.92
N ASP A 13 3.74 -5.68 -8.90
CA ASP A 13 2.80 -6.13 -9.95
C ASP A 13 1.39 -5.54 -9.72
N GLN A 14 0.51 -5.65 -10.72
CA GLN A 14 -0.86 -5.10 -10.63
C GLN A 14 -1.66 -5.69 -9.46
N ALA A 15 -1.45 -6.97 -9.12
CA ALA A 15 -2.17 -7.61 -8.02
C ALA A 15 -1.70 -7.08 -6.67
N GLN A 16 -0.41 -6.77 -6.53
CA GLN A 16 0.17 -6.12 -5.35
C GLN A 16 -0.33 -4.68 -5.22
N VAL A 17 -0.35 -3.91 -6.30
CA VAL A 17 -0.92 -2.55 -6.32
C VAL A 17 -2.39 -2.57 -5.90
N SER A 18 -3.18 -3.47 -6.51
CA SER A 18 -4.60 -3.62 -6.19
C SER A 18 -4.83 -4.03 -4.74
N LEU A 19 -3.99 -4.91 -4.19
CA LEU A 19 -4.05 -5.31 -2.79
C LEU A 19 -3.80 -4.13 -1.86
N VAL A 20 -2.75 -3.34 -2.10
CA VAL A 20 -2.44 -2.15 -1.28
C VAL A 20 -3.58 -1.13 -1.35
N ALA A 21 -4.10 -0.86 -2.54
CA ALA A 21 -5.23 0.06 -2.73
C ALA A 21 -6.46 -0.40 -1.93
N ALA A 22 -6.84 -1.67 -2.04
CA ALA A 22 -7.98 -2.23 -1.31
C ALA A 22 -7.79 -2.17 0.22
N VAL A 23 -6.58 -2.48 0.70
CA VAL A 23 -6.25 -2.48 2.13
C VAL A 23 -6.28 -1.07 2.71
N LEU A 24 -5.67 -0.09 2.02
CA LEU A 24 -5.68 1.30 2.46
C LEU A 24 -7.08 1.91 2.41
N HIS A 25 -7.85 1.62 1.36
CA HIS A 25 -9.24 2.06 1.27
C HIS A 25 -10.08 1.51 2.44
N ARG A 26 -9.89 0.23 2.80
CA ARG A 26 -10.54 -0.35 3.98
C ARG A 26 -10.09 0.32 5.28
N ALA A 27 -8.79 0.54 5.47
CA ALA A 27 -8.26 1.20 6.66
C ALA A 27 -8.80 2.64 6.79
N ALA A 28 -8.83 3.40 5.69
CA ALA A 28 -9.39 4.74 5.64
C ALA A 28 -10.88 4.73 6.01
N ARG A 29 -11.66 3.79 5.46
CA ARG A 29 -13.08 3.63 5.79
C ARG A 29 -13.31 3.30 7.26
N ASP A 30 -12.55 2.36 7.82
CA ASP A 30 -12.66 1.95 9.22
C ASP A 30 -12.33 3.11 10.17
N CYS A 31 -11.36 3.96 9.81
CA CYS A 31 -10.99 5.15 10.56
C CYS A 31 -11.87 6.37 10.27
N ARG A 32 -12.85 6.27 9.36
CA ARG A 32 -13.61 7.42 8.83
C ARG A 32 -12.70 8.56 8.36
N ALA A 33 -11.54 8.21 7.81
CA ALA A 33 -10.61 9.16 7.25
C ALA A 33 -11.19 9.69 5.93
N VAL A 34 -11.85 10.85 6.00
CA VAL A 34 -12.32 11.58 4.83
C VAL A 34 -11.12 12.30 4.21
N GLU A 35 -11.07 12.42 2.88
CA GLU A 35 -10.14 13.35 2.24
C GLU A 35 -10.32 14.74 2.85
N ALA A 36 -9.25 15.33 3.38
CA ALA A 36 -9.29 16.69 3.89
C ALA A 36 -9.56 17.64 2.70
N PRO A 37 -10.70 18.34 2.67
CA PRO A 37 -11.00 19.24 1.55
C PRO A 37 -9.97 20.37 1.53
N GLY A 38 -9.30 20.55 0.38
CA GLY A 38 -8.41 21.67 0.12
C GLY A 38 -6.90 21.40 0.25
N ILE A 39 -6.47 20.19 0.62
CA ILE A 39 -5.04 19.85 0.60
C ILE A 39 -4.71 19.02 -0.64
N SER A 40 -3.90 19.56 -1.55
CA SER A 40 -3.46 18.91 -2.80
C SER A 40 -2.94 17.49 -2.56
N ALA A 41 -3.35 16.50 -3.37
CA ALA A 41 -2.82 15.13 -3.31
C ALA A 41 -1.28 15.06 -3.49
N ASN A 42 -0.67 16.12 -4.06
CA ASN A 42 0.77 16.26 -4.22
C ASN A 42 1.49 16.87 -3.01
N ASP A 43 0.77 17.36 -2.00
CA ASP A 43 1.39 17.87 -0.79
C ASP A 43 1.84 16.71 0.11
N ARG A 44 3.11 16.34 0.03
CA ARG A 44 3.69 15.23 0.81
C ARG A 44 4.01 15.60 2.26
N SER A 45 3.73 16.83 2.70
CA SER A 45 4.03 17.28 4.06
C SER A 45 3.17 16.62 5.14
N VAL A 46 2.02 16.03 4.76
CA VAL A 46 1.12 15.33 5.67
C VAL A 46 0.70 13.98 5.08
N VAL A 47 1.14 12.90 5.74
CA VAL A 47 0.75 11.52 5.42
C VAL A 47 -0.53 11.19 6.18
N THR A 48 -1.64 11.00 5.44
CA THR A 48 -2.92 10.56 6.03
C THR A 48 -3.45 9.32 5.31
N LEU A 49 -4.17 8.46 6.05
CA LEU A 49 -4.77 7.25 5.48
C LEU A 49 -5.72 7.56 4.31
N GLY A 50 -6.50 8.64 4.39
CA GLY A 50 -7.41 9.06 3.32
C GLY A 50 -6.66 9.42 2.03
N ARG A 51 -5.60 10.23 2.14
CA ARG A 51 -4.76 10.59 0.98
C ARG A 51 -4.03 9.37 0.40
N MET A 52 -3.49 8.52 1.27
CA MET A 52 -2.83 7.30 0.83
C MET A 52 -3.81 6.39 0.07
N ALA A 53 -5.03 6.21 0.59
CA ALA A 53 -6.06 5.42 -0.10
C ALA A 53 -6.40 5.99 -1.48
N ALA A 54 -6.59 7.31 -1.59
CA ALA A 54 -6.86 7.97 -2.86
C ALA A 54 -5.70 7.84 -3.85
N ARG A 55 -4.45 8.05 -3.40
CA ARG A 55 -3.25 7.91 -4.23
C ARG A 55 -3.11 6.49 -4.76
N TRP A 56 -3.29 5.48 -3.91
CA TRP A 56 -3.19 4.08 -4.33
C TRP A 56 -4.36 3.63 -5.21
N ALA A 57 -5.56 4.20 -5.05
CA ALA A 57 -6.65 4.01 -5.99
C ALA A 57 -6.31 4.58 -7.37
N ALA A 58 -5.76 5.80 -7.43
CA ALA A 58 -5.33 6.44 -8.67
C ALA A 58 -4.22 5.65 -9.38
N ILE A 59 -3.24 5.10 -8.64
CA ILE A 59 -2.22 4.19 -9.18
C ILE A 59 -2.91 2.93 -9.76
N SER A 60 -3.80 2.29 -8.99
CA SER A 60 -4.41 1.02 -9.37
C SER A 60 -5.36 1.12 -10.57
N GLU A 61 -6.07 2.23 -10.71
CA GLU A 61 -7.13 2.41 -11.72
C GLU A 61 -6.65 3.17 -12.96
N ARG A 62 -5.72 4.11 -12.79
CA ARG A 62 -5.35 5.09 -13.82
C ARG A 62 -3.85 5.15 -14.08
N GLU A 63 -3.05 4.40 -13.32
CA GLU A 63 -1.59 4.42 -13.39
C GLU A 63 -1.00 5.82 -13.11
N GLU A 64 -1.72 6.63 -12.35
CA GLU A 64 -1.25 7.95 -11.92
C GLU A 64 -0.25 7.79 -10.76
N HIS A 65 0.74 8.68 -10.67
CA HIS A 65 1.72 8.72 -9.58
C HIS A 65 2.63 7.48 -9.42
N CYS A 66 2.80 6.70 -10.48
CA CYS A 66 3.76 5.60 -10.56
C CYS A 66 4.53 5.61 -11.87
N ASP A 67 5.75 5.06 -11.85
CA ASP A 67 6.52 4.75 -13.04
C ASP A 67 6.21 3.33 -13.49
N VAL A 68 5.83 3.12 -14.75
CA VAL A 68 5.63 1.76 -15.28
C VAL A 68 6.95 1.26 -15.88
N VAL A 69 7.50 0.20 -15.31
CA VAL A 69 8.74 -0.44 -15.76
C VAL A 69 8.48 -1.86 -16.25
N SER A 70 9.16 -2.25 -17.32
CA SER A 70 9.13 -3.64 -17.81
C SER A 70 10.38 -4.38 -17.32
N LEU A 71 10.19 -5.40 -16.49
CA LEU A 71 11.28 -6.21 -15.93
C LEU A 71 11.03 -7.67 -16.30
N HIS A 72 11.96 -8.27 -17.06
CA HIS A 72 11.86 -9.66 -17.54
C HIS A 72 10.56 -10.00 -18.31
N GLY A 73 9.92 -9.01 -18.94
CA GLY A 73 8.66 -9.17 -19.65
C GLY A 73 7.41 -8.91 -18.78
N ASP A 74 7.59 -8.76 -17.46
CA ASP A 74 6.52 -8.39 -16.54
C ASP A 74 6.39 -6.87 -16.45
N ARG A 75 5.15 -6.39 -16.44
CA ARG A 75 4.81 -4.98 -16.23
C ARG A 75 4.71 -4.72 -14.73
N LEU A 76 5.58 -3.85 -14.23
CA LEU A 76 5.64 -3.49 -12.81
C LEU A 76 5.42 -1.99 -12.62
N TYR A 77 4.76 -1.66 -11.52
CA TYR A 77 4.41 -0.33 -11.06
C TYR A 77 5.43 0.09 -10.00
N GLY A 78 6.30 1.00 -10.38
CA GLY A 78 7.26 1.66 -9.54
C GLY A 78 6.61 2.79 -8.75
N VAL A 79 6.46 2.61 -7.44
CA VAL A 79 5.89 3.65 -6.57
C VAL A 79 6.97 4.19 -5.66
N SER A 80 7.30 5.47 -5.83
CA SER A 80 8.27 6.18 -4.98
C SER A 80 7.56 6.82 -3.80
N LEU A 81 7.82 6.28 -2.61
CA LEU A 81 7.24 6.74 -1.34
C LEU A 81 8.33 7.09 -0.33
N THR A 82 8.01 7.98 0.61
CA THR A 82 8.87 8.22 1.79
C THR A 82 8.88 6.98 2.70
N PRO A 83 9.88 6.83 3.59
CA PRO A 83 9.86 5.72 4.56
C PRO A 83 8.60 5.74 5.43
N GLU A 84 8.11 6.91 5.86
CA GLU A 84 6.86 7.02 6.61
C GLU A 84 5.66 6.46 5.84
N GLU A 85 5.51 6.83 4.57
CA GLU A 85 4.45 6.30 3.71
C GLU A 85 4.56 4.77 3.57
N TRP A 86 5.77 4.21 3.39
CA TRP A 86 5.97 2.77 3.36
C TRP A 86 5.65 2.09 4.70
N TYR A 87 5.97 2.72 5.83
CA TYR A 87 5.59 2.21 7.15
C TYR A 87 4.07 2.13 7.31
N GLN A 88 3.32 3.13 6.84
CA GLN A 88 1.87 3.11 6.87
C GLN A 88 1.27 2.01 5.98
N VAL A 89 1.80 1.81 4.77
CA VAL A 89 1.41 0.69 3.89
C VAL A 89 1.65 -0.65 4.61
N ARG A 90 2.84 -0.83 5.18
CA ARG A 90 3.24 -2.04 5.89
C ARG A 90 2.31 -2.32 7.08
N ALA A 91 2.00 -1.31 7.87
CA ALA A 91 1.09 -1.42 9.02
C ALA A 91 -0.32 -1.85 8.58
N ALA A 92 -0.86 -1.23 7.54
CA ALA A 92 -2.18 -1.57 7.02
C ALA A 92 -2.24 -3.01 6.48
N LEU A 93 -1.21 -3.47 5.76
CA LEU A 93 -1.11 -4.86 5.28
C LEU A 93 -1.01 -5.87 6.44
N SER A 94 -0.25 -5.53 7.48
CA SER A 94 -0.08 -6.38 8.66
C SER A 94 -1.39 -6.54 9.43
N GLU A 95 -2.11 -5.43 9.65
CA GLU A 95 -3.44 -5.46 10.27
C GLU A 95 -4.45 -6.22 9.42
N TYR A 96 -4.43 -6.04 8.09
CA TYR A 96 -5.28 -6.81 7.17
C TYR A 96 -5.04 -8.32 7.29
N ALA A 97 -3.78 -8.76 7.26
CA ALA A 97 -3.42 -10.16 7.44
C ALA A 97 -3.85 -10.71 8.82
N ALA A 98 -3.65 -9.92 9.88
CA ALA A 98 -4.08 -10.28 11.23
C ALA A 98 -5.60 -10.46 11.31
N ARG A 99 -6.39 -9.59 10.66
CA ARG A 99 -7.86 -9.72 10.63
C ARG A 99 -8.33 -10.95 9.87
N LEU A 100 -7.69 -11.27 8.75
CA LEU A 100 -8.04 -12.48 7.98
C LEU A 100 -7.76 -13.77 8.76
N THR A 101 -6.74 -13.77 9.62
CA THR A 101 -6.36 -14.92 10.45
C THR A 101 -7.14 -14.99 11.76
N ARG A 102 -7.56 -13.84 12.32
CA ARG A 102 -8.38 -13.74 13.54
C ARG A 102 -9.88 -13.93 13.31
N ALA A 103 -10.37 -13.99 12.08
CA ALA A 103 -11.80 -14.11 11.80
C ALA A 103 -12.42 -15.33 12.52
N VAL A 104 -13.00 -15.12 13.70
CA VAL A 104 -13.65 -16.14 14.53
C VAL A 104 -14.99 -16.48 13.87
N GLY A 105 -15.05 -17.65 13.25
CA GLY A 105 -16.21 -18.18 12.54
C GLY A 105 -15.77 -19.16 11.45
N ASN A 106 -16.72 -19.81 10.77
CA ASN A 106 -16.45 -20.46 9.48
C ASN A 106 -16.53 -19.36 8.40
N PRO A 107 -15.44 -18.64 8.04
CA PRO A 107 -15.47 -17.85 6.83
C PRO A 107 -15.82 -18.80 5.67
N PRO A 108 -16.59 -18.36 4.67
CA PRO A 108 -17.02 -19.21 3.56
C PRO A 108 -15.84 -19.84 2.80
N SER A 109 -14.63 -19.30 2.94
CA SER A 109 -13.39 -19.88 2.40
C SER A 109 -12.16 -19.61 3.29
N PRO A 110 -11.85 -20.51 4.24
CA PRO A 110 -10.62 -20.42 5.04
C PRO A 110 -9.34 -20.44 4.18
N HIS A 111 -9.40 -21.11 3.03
CA HIS A 111 -8.30 -21.20 2.07
C HIS A 111 -8.00 -19.87 1.40
N GLU A 112 -9.03 -19.12 0.98
CA GLU A 112 -8.85 -17.81 0.37
C GLU A 112 -8.33 -16.77 1.37
N ASN A 113 -8.86 -16.77 2.59
CA ASN A 113 -8.38 -15.88 3.65
C ASN A 113 -6.90 -16.13 3.96
N ARG A 114 -6.49 -17.40 4.06
CA ARG A 114 -5.07 -17.74 4.26
C ARG A 114 -4.22 -17.27 3.08
N ARG A 115 -4.66 -17.48 1.84
CA ARG A 115 -3.94 -17.03 0.64
C ARG A 115 -3.77 -15.51 0.61
N GLN A 116 -4.81 -14.75 0.94
CA GLN A 116 -4.74 -13.28 0.97
C GLN A 116 -3.87 -12.76 2.11
N ALA A 117 -3.95 -13.39 3.30
CA ALA A 117 -3.07 -13.07 4.41
C ALA A 117 -1.60 -13.32 4.05
N THR A 118 -1.29 -14.46 3.44
CA THR A 118 0.08 -14.77 2.97
C THR A 118 0.57 -13.74 1.95
N ARG A 119 -0.27 -13.34 0.98
CA ARG A 119 0.10 -12.31 0.00
C ARG A 119 0.42 -10.96 0.65
N ALA A 120 -0.40 -10.55 1.63
CA ALA A 120 -0.16 -9.31 2.36
C ALA A 120 1.15 -9.37 3.18
N LEU A 121 1.42 -10.51 3.84
CA LEU A 121 2.65 -10.70 4.63
C LEU A 121 3.91 -10.74 3.75
N LEU A 122 3.88 -11.41 2.60
CA LEU A 122 5.01 -11.39 1.66
C LEU A 122 5.33 -9.97 1.18
N LEU A 123 4.32 -9.13 0.99
CA LEU A 123 4.51 -7.73 0.64
C LEU A 123 5.05 -6.90 1.82
N VAL A 124 4.63 -7.20 3.06
CA VAL A 124 5.20 -6.62 4.29
C VAL A 124 6.69 -6.92 4.42
N ASP A 125 7.09 -8.17 4.19
CA ASP A 125 8.50 -8.59 4.26
C ASP A 125 9.32 -7.84 3.23
N ARG A 126 8.84 -7.77 1.97
CA ARG A 126 9.49 -7.04 0.90
C ARG A 126 9.63 -5.54 1.18
N ILE A 127 8.60 -4.90 1.72
CA ILE A 127 8.67 -3.49 2.14
C ILE A 127 9.71 -3.33 3.25
N THR A 128 9.71 -4.23 4.24
CA THR A 128 10.65 -4.19 5.36
C THR A 128 12.10 -4.30 4.87
N GLU A 129 12.40 -5.26 3.99
CA GLU A 129 13.73 -5.45 3.43
C GLU A 129 14.27 -4.19 2.72
N VAL A 130 13.41 -3.45 2.02
CA VAL A 130 13.82 -2.25 1.30
C VAL A 130 14.06 -1.08 2.25
N ILE A 131 13.19 -0.87 3.25
CA ILE A 131 13.28 0.30 4.13
C ILE A 131 14.30 0.16 5.27
N THR A 132 14.73 -1.06 5.63
CA THR A 132 15.71 -1.28 6.72
C THR A 132 17.14 -1.52 6.23
N ARG A 133 17.38 -1.51 4.90
CA ARG A 133 18.71 -1.71 4.31
C ARG A 133 19.48 -0.41 4.05
N ASP A 134 18.84 0.75 4.25
CA ASP A 134 19.46 2.09 4.23
C ASP A 134 19.71 2.61 5.64
#